data_AF-A0A2E8VEP2-F1
#
_entry.id   AF-A0A2E8VEP2-F1
#
_cell.length_a   1.000
_cell.length_b   1.000
_cell.length_c   1.000
_cell.angle_alpha   90.00
_cell.angle_beta   90.00
_cell.angle_gamma   90.00
#
_symmetry.space_group_name_H-M   'P 1'
#
loop_
_entity.id
_entity.type
_entity.pdbx_description
1 polymer ?
#
loop_
_entity_poly.entity_id
_entity_poly.type
_entity_poly.pdbx_seq_one_letter_code
_entity_poly.pdbx_strand_id
1 'polypeptide(L)'
;MTILESVALGIDKKNSKTINKSSYNSKDGRIADKYLTVCPSCSVVWEKVHWRNRIFIEYYHEIPRYGKRSVICPECADKTVSKTDK
;
A
#
# COMPACT_ATOMS: atom_id res chain seq x y z
N MET A 1 -8.57 -34.32 -37.19
CA MET A 1 -8.20 -33.25 -36.24
C MET A 1 -6.72 -33.34 -35.93
N THR A 2 -5.93 -32.82 -36.88
CA THR A 2 -4.50 -32.60 -36.71
C THR A 2 -4.27 -31.27 -36.02
N ILE A 3 -3.09 -31.09 -35.39
CA ILE A 3 -2.74 -29.84 -34.69
C ILE A 3 -2.82 -28.61 -35.63
N LEU A 4 -2.55 -28.81 -36.93
CA LEU A 4 -2.63 -27.76 -37.96
C LEU A 4 -4.06 -27.22 -38.17
N GLU A 5 -5.07 -28.09 -38.13
CA GLU A 5 -6.48 -27.68 -38.26
C GLU A 5 -6.92 -26.81 -37.08
N SER A 6 -6.45 -27.13 -35.87
CA SER A 6 -6.77 -26.38 -34.64
C SER A 6 -6.19 -24.95 -34.64
N VAL A 7 -5.02 -24.76 -35.27
CA VAL A 7 -4.38 -23.44 -35.41
C VAL A 7 -5.07 -22.62 -36.49
N ALA A 8 -5.41 -23.22 -37.63
CA ALA A 8 -6.13 -22.54 -38.72
C ALA A 8 -7.53 -22.07 -38.29
N LEU A 9 -8.16 -22.78 -37.34
CA LEU A 9 -9.46 -22.41 -36.78
C LEU A 9 -9.38 -21.33 -35.69
N GLY A 10 -8.20 -20.76 -35.40
CA GLY A 10 -8.05 -19.64 -34.46
C GLY A 10 -8.57 -19.95 -33.06
N ILE A 11 -8.49 -21.21 -32.63
CA ILE A 11 -8.86 -21.64 -31.28
C ILE A 11 -7.69 -21.29 -30.35
N ASP A 12 -7.32 -20.01 -30.35
CA ASP A 12 -6.46 -19.43 -29.34
C ASP A 12 -7.25 -19.54 -28.04
N LYS A 13 -6.76 -20.39 -27.15
CA LYS A 13 -7.28 -20.56 -25.79
C LYS A 13 -7.30 -19.17 -25.17
N LYS A 14 -8.45 -18.49 -25.23
CA LYS A 14 -8.67 -17.18 -24.63
C LYS A 14 -8.45 -17.34 -23.14
N ASN A 15 -7.20 -17.20 -22.71
CA ASN A 15 -6.84 -17.07 -21.32
C ASN A 15 -7.25 -15.66 -20.92
N SER A 16 -8.57 -15.44 -20.89
CA SER A 16 -9.24 -14.28 -20.33
C SER A 16 -9.14 -14.35 -18.80
N LYS A 17 -7.93 -14.58 -18.28
CA LYS A 17 -7.58 -14.07 -16.97
C LYS A 17 -7.42 -12.57 -17.15
N THR A 18 -8.55 -11.89 -17.34
CA THR A 18 -8.64 -10.50 -16.90
C THR A 18 -8.14 -10.55 -15.47
N ILE A 19 -6.99 -9.93 -15.22
CA ILE A 19 -6.56 -9.59 -13.88
C ILE A 19 -7.64 -8.61 -13.43
N ASN A 20 -8.76 -9.15 -12.93
CA ASN A 20 -9.81 -8.38 -12.31
C ASN A 20 -9.07 -7.63 -11.22
N LYS A 21 -9.00 -6.30 -11.34
CA LYS A 21 -8.56 -5.40 -10.26
C LYS A 21 -9.17 -5.98 -8.99
N SER A 22 -8.35 -6.61 -8.16
CA SER A 22 -8.85 -7.22 -6.94
C SER A 22 -9.61 -6.12 -6.24
N SER A 23 -10.89 -6.37 -5.96
CA SER A 23 -11.71 -5.41 -5.25
C SER A 23 -10.91 -4.97 -4.03
N TYR A 24 -10.61 -3.67 -3.93
CA TYR A 24 -9.89 -3.05 -2.81
C TYR A 24 -10.54 -3.39 -1.45
N ASN A 25 -11.75 -3.94 -1.48
CA ASN A 25 -12.49 -4.46 -0.35
C ASN A 25 -12.07 -5.89 0.08
N SER A 26 -10.94 -6.42 -0.39
CA SER A 26 -10.37 -7.63 0.20
C SER A 26 -10.07 -7.39 1.69
N LYS A 27 -10.31 -8.42 2.52
CA LYS A 27 -10.08 -8.32 3.97
C LYS A 27 -8.65 -7.86 4.28
N ASP A 28 -7.69 -8.32 3.47
CA ASP A 28 -6.28 -8.02 3.64
C ASP A 28 -5.95 -6.54 3.41
N GLY A 29 -6.57 -5.89 2.42
CA GLY A 29 -6.39 -4.46 2.17
C GLY A 29 -6.88 -3.60 3.33
N ARG A 30 -8.03 -3.99 3.92
CA ARG A 30 -8.61 -3.29 5.09
C ARG A 30 -7.77 -3.47 6.35
N ILE A 31 -7.11 -4.62 6.49
CA ILE A 31 -6.21 -4.91 7.61
C ILE A 31 -4.94 -4.08 7.48
N ALA A 32 -4.30 -4.06 6.31
CA ALA A 32 -3.11 -3.25 6.06
C ALA A 32 -3.37 -1.75 6.31
N ASP A 33 -4.49 -1.23 5.82
CA ASP A 33 -4.87 0.17 6.00
C ASP A 33 -5.20 0.55 7.46
N LYS A 34 -5.44 -0.43 8.33
CA LYS A 34 -5.68 -0.20 9.76
C LYS A 34 -4.39 0.13 10.53
N TYR A 35 -3.28 -0.46 10.13
CA TYR A 35 -1.99 -0.32 10.83
C TYR A 35 -1.13 0.80 10.23
N LEU A 36 -1.31 1.09 8.94
CA LEU A 36 -0.64 2.18 8.27
C LEU A 36 -1.28 3.54 8.58
N THR A 37 -0.43 4.53 8.81
CA THR A 37 -0.85 5.92 9.06
C THR A 37 -0.25 6.86 8.02
N VAL A 38 -0.94 7.95 7.71
CA VAL A 38 -0.49 8.96 6.75
C VAL A 38 -0.21 10.27 7.48
N CYS A 39 0.96 10.84 7.27
CA CYS A 39 1.27 12.16 7.79
C CYS A 39 0.54 13.24 6.98
N PRO A 40 -0.33 14.08 7.58
CA PRO A 40 -0.98 15.16 6.85
C PRO A 40 -0.01 16.25 6.37
N SER A 41 1.16 16.40 7.01
CA SER A 41 2.12 17.45 6.70
C SER A 41 3.02 17.12 5.51
N CYS A 42 3.59 15.93 5.47
CA CYS A 42 4.49 15.49 4.38
C CYS A 42 3.84 14.49 3.43
N SER A 43 2.61 14.06 3.71
CA SER A 43 1.87 13.04 2.96
C SER A 43 2.59 11.68 2.85
N VAL A 44 3.57 11.41 3.72
CA VAL A 44 4.28 10.12 3.76
C VAL A 44 3.49 9.12 4.60
N VAL A 45 3.45 7.86 4.15
CA VAL A 45 2.85 6.75 4.90
C VAL A 45 3.89 6.19 5.86
N TRP A 46 3.51 5.92 7.09
CA TRP A 46 4.42 5.40 8.11
C TRP A 46 3.72 4.47 9.10
N GLU A 47 4.52 3.61 9.73
CA GLU A 47 4.08 2.64 10.74
C GLU A 47 5.02 2.66 11.95
N LYS A 48 4.47 2.38 13.14
CA LYS A 48 5.25 2.08 14.35
C LYS A 48 5.36 0.57 14.52
N VAL A 49 6.54 0.03 14.21
CA VAL A 49 6.83 -1.39 14.36
C VAL A 49 7.46 -1.63 15.73
N HIS A 50 6.82 -2.45 16.54
CA HIS A 50 7.36 -2.90 17.83
C HIS A 50 8.17 -4.18 17.61
N TRP A 51 9.49 -4.11 17.75
CA TRP A 51 10.36 -5.28 17.63
C TRP A 51 11.11 -5.54 18.93
N ARG A 52 10.75 -6.63 19.62
CA ARG A 52 11.23 -6.98 20.96
C ARG A 52 11.02 -5.81 21.95
N ASN A 53 12.07 -5.05 22.23
CA ASN A 53 12.08 -3.90 23.14
C ASN A 53 12.49 -2.59 22.45
N ARG A 54 12.47 -2.55 21.11
CA ARG A 54 12.77 -1.36 20.31
C ARG A 54 11.56 -0.98 19.47
N ILE A 55 11.35 0.32 19.33
CA ILE A 55 10.33 0.89 18.46
C ILE A 55 11.04 1.38 17.20
N PHE A 56 10.64 0.83 16.07
CA PHE A 56 11.10 1.25 14.75
C PHE A 56 9.99 2.01 14.04
N ILE A 57 10.39 3.02 13.28
CA ILE A 57 9.48 3.80 12.45
C ILE A 57 9.89 3.53 11.02
N GLU A 58 9.00 2.90 10.26
CA GLU A 58 9.21 2.65 8.83
C GLU A 58 8.37 3.62 8.01
N TYR A 59 8.98 4.12 6.93
CA TYR A 59 8.37 5.08 6.02
C TYR A 59 8.22 4.45 4.64
N TYR A 60 7.04 4.61 4.05
CA TYR A 60 6.69 4.07 2.75
C TYR A 60 6.22 5.19 1.82
N HIS A 61 6.91 5.33 0.68
CA HIS A 61 6.62 6.37 -0.31
C HIS A 61 5.69 5.89 -1.44
N GLU A 62 5.69 4.60 -1.72
CA GLU A 62 4.97 4.00 -2.85
C GLU A 62 3.56 3.49 -2.47
N ILE A 63 3.20 3.53 -1.18
CA ILE A 63 1.91 3.03 -0.69
C ILE A 63 0.80 4.06 -0.91
N PRO A 64 -0.39 3.65 -1.40
CA PRO A 64 -1.51 4.56 -1.56
C PRO A 64 -1.97 5.19 -0.25
N ARG A 65 -2.30 6.49 -0.27
CA ARG A 65 -2.60 7.29 0.94
C ARG A 65 -4.07 7.27 1.38
N TYR A 66 -4.97 6.88 0.50
CA TYR A 66 -6.41 6.90 0.80
C TYR A 66 -6.79 5.80 1.80
N GLY A 67 -7.87 6.04 2.55
CA GLY A 67 -8.45 5.06 3.49
C GLY A 67 -7.71 4.85 4.81
N LYS A 68 -6.57 5.52 5.02
CA LYS A 68 -5.71 5.36 6.20
C LYS A 68 -5.95 6.48 7.23
N ARG A 69 -5.54 6.22 8.48
CA ARG A 69 -5.62 7.23 9.55
C ARG A 69 -4.60 8.34 9.33
N SER A 70 -5.02 9.60 9.50
CA SER A 70 -4.13 10.76 9.40
C SER A 70 -3.46 11.04 10.75
N VAL A 71 -2.15 10.81 10.85
CA VAL A 71 -1.35 11.06 12.06
C VAL A 71 0.00 11.66 11.67
N ILE A 72 0.40 12.74 12.34
CA ILE A 72 1.68 13.43 12.11
C ILE A 72 2.84 12.46 12.37
N CYS A 73 3.75 12.34 11.40
CA CYS A 73 4.91 11.47 11.57
C CYS A 73 5.92 12.05 12.57
N PRO A 74 6.75 11.19 13.19
CA PRO A 74 7.78 11.60 14.16
C PRO A 74 8.72 12.67 13.62
N GLU A 75 9.16 12.57 12.36
CA GLU A 75 10.01 13.59 11.74
C GLU A 75 9.34 14.97 11.64
N CYS A 76 8.03 15.00 11.36
CA CYS A 76 7.28 16.26 11.34
C CYS A 76 7.03 16.78 12.76
N ALA A 77 6.84 15.88 13.73
CA ALA A 77 6.67 16.25 15.13
C ALA A 77 7.94 16.93 15.68
N ASP A 78 9.13 16.36 15.44
CA ASP A 78 10.41 16.93 15.91
C ASP A 78 10.66 18.35 15.36
N LYS A 79 10.27 18.61 14.11
CA LYS A 79 10.37 19.94 13.47
C LYS A 79 9.42 20.99 14.08
N THR A 80 8.31 20.56 14.69
CA THR A 80 7.38 21.49 15.34
C THR A 80 7.86 21.92 16.73
N VAL A 81 8.59 21.06 17.43
CA VAL A 81 9.11 21.34 18.78
C VAL A 81 10.22 22.39 18.72
N SER A 82 11.07 22.36 17.69
CA SER A 82 12.24 23.26 17.57
C SER A 82 11.93 24.73 17.29
N LYS A 83 10.64 25.12 17.19
CA LYS A 83 10.23 26.52 16.97
C LYS A 83 9.75 27.24 18.24
N THR A 84 9.80 26.60 19.40
CA THR A 84 9.23 27.15 20.66
C THR A 84 10.29 27.56 21.69
N ASP A 85 11.54 27.73 21.27
CA ASP A 85 12.65 28.16 22.14
C ASP A 85 13.37 29.41 21.59
N LYS A 86 12.61 30.44 21.20
CA LYS A 86 13.19 31.74 20.87
C LYS A 86 12.35 32.91 21.37
#